data_AF-K0Z648-F1
#
_entry.id   AF-K0Z648-F1
#
_cell.length_a   1.000
_cell.length_b   1.000
_cell.length_c   1.000
_cell.angle_alpha   90.00
_cell.angle_beta   90.00
_cell.angle_gamma   90.00
#
_symmetry.space_group_name_H-M   'P 1'
#
loop_
_entity.id
_entity.type
_entity.pdbx_description
1 polymer ?
#
loop_
_entity_poly.entity_id
_entity_poly.type
_entity_poly.pdbx_seq_one_letter_code
_entity_poly.pdbx_strand_id
1 'polypeptide(L)'
;KKQEEKLIHQLEQAGLVKKKATFLAQFCQSRAEAEKLANQASFWTLVDESERLLTWLLAKKKESYLQVAKLASLADDKEKQDQVLRILEVLCGQDLLQARIRKILQDLLEARKMWQANVSFQNAMEYLVLKEI
;
A
#
# COMPACT_ATOMS: atom_id res chain seq x y z
N LYS A 1 -16.49 2.21 -10.70
CA LYS A 1 -17.66 2.85 -10.04
C LYS A 1 -18.77 1.86 -9.66
N LYS A 2 -19.62 1.36 -10.57
CA LYS A 2 -20.78 0.49 -10.20
C LYS A 2 -20.42 -0.88 -9.59
N GLN A 3 -19.23 -1.41 -9.86
CA GLN A 3 -18.73 -2.65 -9.24
C GLN A 3 -18.09 -2.40 -7.87
N GLU A 4 -17.30 -1.34 -7.71
CA GLU A 4 -16.69 -0.95 -6.44
C GLU A 4 -17.76 -0.64 -5.38
N GLU A 5 -18.79 0.14 -5.73
CA GLU A 5 -19.88 0.48 -4.80
C GLU A 5 -20.64 -0.76 -4.31
N LYS A 6 -20.87 -1.74 -5.21
CA LYS A 6 -21.49 -3.02 -4.84
C LYS A 6 -20.60 -3.83 -3.91
N LEU A 7 -19.29 -3.83 -4.15
CA LEU A 7 -18.34 -4.56 -3.33
C LEU A 7 -18.18 -3.92 -1.94
N ILE A 8 -18.17 -2.59 -1.86
CA ILE A 8 -18.16 -1.85 -0.58
C ILE A 8 -19.38 -2.23 0.27
N HIS A 9 -20.59 -2.14 -0.28
CA HIS A 9 -21.80 -2.48 0.46
C HIS A 9 -21.82 -3.94 0.93
N GLN A 10 -21.27 -4.88 0.16
CA GLN A 10 -21.20 -6.28 0.55
C GLN A 10 -20.17 -6.53 1.66
N LEU A 11 -19.01 -5.87 1.60
CA LEU A 11 -17.99 -5.96 2.65
C LEU A 11 -18.46 -5.29 3.95
N GLU A 12 -19.19 -4.17 3.86
CA GLU A 12 -19.83 -3.55 5.03
C GLU A 12 -20.87 -4.47 5.68
N GLN A 13 -21.69 -5.18 4.88
CA GLN A 13 -22.63 -6.18 5.39
C GLN A 13 -21.95 -7.38 6.05
N ALA A 14 -20.71 -7.68 5.66
CA ALA A 14 -19.87 -8.70 6.30
C ALA A 14 -19.18 -8.21 7.60
N GLY A 15 -19.48 -6.98 8.06
CA GLY A 15 -18.96 -6.41 9.30
C GLY A 15 -17.63 -5.65 9.14
N LEU A 16 -17.17 -5.42 7.91
CA LEU A 16 -15.94 -4.66 7.65
C LEU A 16 -16.21 -3.15 7.79
N VAL A 17 -15.29 -2.43 8.43
CA VAL A 17 -15.36 -0.97 8.54
C VAL A 17 -15.28 -0.35 7.13
N LYS A 18 -16.12 0.65 6.83
CA LYS A 18 -16.23 1.31 5.52
C LYS A 18 -14.90 1.65 4.84
N LYS A 19 -13.90 2.12 5.60
CA LYS A 19 -12.54 2.40 5.07
C LYS A 19 -11.85 1.14 4.53
N LYS A 20 -11.90 0.03 5.28
CA LYS A 20 -11.36 -1.28 4.88
C LYS A 20 -12.09 -1.84 3.66
N ALA A 21 -13.41 -1.70 3.63
CA ALA A 21 -14.24 -2.14 2.49
C ALA A 21 -13.90 -1.34 1.22
N THR A 22 -13.74 -0.02 1.34
CA THR A 22 -13.35 0.87 0.24
C THR A 22 -11.95 0.54 -0.26
N PHE A 23 -11.00 0.33 0.66
CA PHE A 23 -9.63 -0.04 0.31
C PHE A 23 -9.58 -1.35 -0.48
N LEU A 24 -10.23 -2.41 0.02
CA LEU A 24 -10.29 -3.70 -0.68
C LEU A 24 -10.97 -3.59 -2.04
N ALA A 25 -12.02 -2.76 -2.16
CA ALA A 25 -12.70 -2.56 -3.43
C ALA A 25 -11.82 -1.87 -4.49
N GLN A 26 -10.86 -1.04 -4.06
CA GLN A 26 -9.87 -0.41 -4.95
C GLN A 26 -8.66 -1.31 -5.21
N PHE A 27 -8.31 -2.17 -4.25
CA PHE A 27 -7.15 -3.06 -4.32
C PHE A 27 -7.42 -4.30 -5.17
N CYS A 28 -8.57 -4.95 -4.94
CA CYS A 28 -8.96 -6.22 -5.55
C CYS A 28 -9.69 -6.04 -6.87
N GLN A 29 -9.49 -6.99 -7.79
CA GLN A 29 -10.21 -7.00 -9.07
C GLN A 29 -11.46 -7.91 -9.03
N SER A 30 -11.59 -8.73 -7.99
CA SER A 30 -12.71 -9.64 -7.82
C SER A 30 -13.19 -9.71 -6.37
N ARG A 31 -14.45 -10.12 -6.20
CA ARG A 31 -15.06 -10.32 -4.88
C ARG A 31 -14.38 -11.43 -4.08
N ALA A 32 -14.06 -12.55 -4.72
CA ALA A 32 -13.43 -13.69 -4.05
C ALA A 32 -12.06 -13.33 -3.48
N GLU A 33 -11.29 -12.53 -4.21
CA GLU A 33 -10.01 -11.98 -3.74
C GLU A 33 -10.22 -11.05 -2.52
N ALA A 34 -11.20 -10.15 -2.58
CA ALA A 34 -11.51 -9.23 -1.50
C ALA A 34 -11.93 -9.95 -0.21
N GLU A 35 -12.80 -10.96 -0.31
CA GLU A 35 -13.23 -11.77 0.84
C GLU A 35 -12.05 -12.59 1.42
N LYS A 36 -11.17 -13.12 0.58
CA LYS A 36 -9.96 -13.83 1.02
C LYS A 36 -9.04 -12.89 1.81
N LEU A 37 -8.71 -11.73 1.25
CA LEU A 37 -7.82 -10.75 1.89
C LEU A 37 -8.45 -10.12 3.14
N ALA A 38 -9.77 -9.90 3.16
CA ALA A 38 -10.49 -9.39 4.33
C ALA A 38 -10.26 -10.25 5.58
N ASN A 39 -10.15 -11.57 5.41
CA ASN A 39 -9.94 -12.53 6.49
C ASN A 39 -8.45 -12.79 6.81
N GLN A 40 -7.51 -12.19 6.08
CA GLN A 40 -6.08 -12.37 6.29
C GLN A 40 -5.51 -11.28 7.21
N ALA A 41 -5.17 -11.66 8.45
CA ALA A 41 -4.57 -10.72 9.40
C ALA A 41 -3.23 -10.14 8.92
N SER A 42 -2.39 -10.96 8.27
CA SER A 42 -1.10 -10.53 7.71
C SER A 42 -1.25 -9.42 6.67
N PHE A 43 -2.30 -9.48 5.84
CA PHE A 43 -2.59 -8.44 4.86
C PHE A 43 -2.90 -7.11 5.54
N TRP A 44 -3.76 -7.11 6.55
CA TRP A 44 -4.08 -5.88 7.31
C TRP A 44 -2.86 -5.30 8.03
N THR A 45 -1.96 -6.15 8.56
CA THR A 45 -0.68 -5.67 9.10
C THR A 45 0.14 -4.95 8.04
N LEU A 46 0.22 -5.47 6.81
CA LEU A 46 0.93 -4.79 5.71
C LEU A 46 0.26 -3.46 5.34
N VAL A 47 -1.08 -3.41 5.33
CA VAL A 47 -1.84 -2.16 5.10
C VAL A 47 -1.51 -1.12 6.17
N ASP A 48 -1.63 -1.48 7.45
CA ASP A 48 -1.41 -0.56 8.57
C ASP A 48 0.03 -0.01 8.59
N GLU A 49 1.02 -0.86 8.33
CA GLU A 49 2.43 -0.44 8.28
C GLU A 49 2.75 0.38 7.01
N SER A 50 2.04 0.16 5.91
CA SER A 50 2.16 0.97 4.69
C SER A 50 1.51 2.34 4.83
N GLU A 51 0.34 2.43 5.48
CA GLU A 51 -0.30 3.70 5.84
C GLU A 51 0.60 4.54 6.76
N ARG A 52 1.26 3.88 7.72
CA ARG A 52 2.24 4.52 8.60
C ARG A 52 3.44 5.06 7.81
N LEU A 53 4.00 4.27 6.89
CA LEU A 53 5.09 4.73 6.03
C LEU A 53 4.67 5.97 5.23
N LEU A 54 3.52 5.92 4.55
CA LEU A 54 3.04 7.05 3.75
C LEU A 54 2.84 8.31 4.61
N THR A 55 2.28 8.15 5.81
CA THR A 55 2.13 9.26 6.77
C THR A 55 3.48 9.87 7.15
N TRP A 56 4.51 9.05 7.35
CA TRP A 56 5.86 9.50 7.72
C TRP A 56 6.60 10.14 6.55
N LEU A 57 6.44 9.61 5.33
CA LEU A 57 6.92 10.24 4.10
C LEU A 57 6.31 11.63 3.94
N LEU A 58 4.98 11.75 4.05
CA LEU A 58 4.28 13.04 4.02
C LEU A 58 4.73 13.99 5.14
N ALA A 59 5.19 13.48 6.28
CA ALA A 59 5.73 14.29 7.37
C ALA A 59 7.25 14.57 7.27
N LYS A 60 7.95 14.07 6.22
CA LYS A 60 9.43 14.13 6.09
C LYS A 60 10.17 13.55 7.30
N LYS A 61 9.61 12.53 7.93
CA LYS A 61 10.23 11.88 9.09
C LYS A 61 11.39 11.02 8.66
N LYS A 62 12.56 11.21 9.27
CA LYS A 62 13.76 10.37 9.02
C LYS A 62 13.53 8.94 9.48
N GLU A 63 12.62 8.74 10.42
CA GLU A 63 12.18 7.43 10.91
C GLU A 63 11.51 6.58 9.82
N SER A 64 11.17 7.16 8.66
CA SER A 64 10.66 6.43 7.49
C SER A 64 11.58 5.27 7.06
N TYR A 65 12.91 5.38 7.25
CA TYR A 65 13.83 4.25 7.00
C TYR A 65 13.56 3.04 7.90
N LEU A 66 13.28 3.28 9.20
CA LEU A 66 12.98 2.20 10.14
C LEU A 66 11.67 1.50 9.74
N GLN A 67 10.72 2.28 9.24
CA GLN A 67 9.46 1.75 8.75
C GLN A 67 9.65 0.90 7.48
N VAL A 68 10.55 1.30 6.58
CA VAL A 68 10.93 0.49 5.42
C VAL A 68 11.56 -0.84 5.84
N ALA A 69 12.51 -0.83 6.79
CA ALA A 69 13.14 -2.06 7.28
C ALA A 69 12.10 -3.01 7.89
N LYS A 70 11.14 -2.47 8.65
CA LYS A 70 10.03 -3.25 9.20
C LYS A 70 9.16 -3.85 8.09
N LEU A 71 8.74 -3.07 7.10
CA LEU A 71 7.97 -3.57 5.97
C LEU A 71 8.72 -4.66 5.19
N ALA A 72 10.02 -4.48 4.95
CA ALA A 72 10.85 -5.48 4.30
C ALA A 72 10.93 -6.80 5.09
N SER A 73 10.95 -6.73 6.43
CA SER A 73 10.91 -7.92 7.29
C SER A 73 9.56 -8.64 7.26
N LEU A 74 8.45 -7.91 7.08
CA LEU A 74 7.10 -8.47 6.98
C LEU A 74 6.82 -9.02 5.57
N ALA A 75 7.46 -8.44 4.55
CA ALA A 75 7.39 -8.83 3.15
C ALA A 75 8.60 -9.71 2.76
N ASP A 76 8.68 -10.87 3.42
CA ASP A 76 9.74 -11.88 3.28
C ASP A 76 9.74 -12.61 1.93
N ASP A 77 8.62 -12.59 1.21
CA ASP A 77 8.47 -13.19 -0.11
C ASP A 77 8.08 -12.15 -1.19
N LYS A 78 8.26 -12.51 -2.47
CA LYS A 78 7.96 -11.60 -3.59
C LYS A 78 6.47 -11.24 -3.71
N GLU A 79 5.56 -12.11 -3.26
CA GLU A 79 4.13 -11.86 -3.31
C GLU A 79 3.77 -10.75 -2.32
N LYS A 80 4.25 -10.84 -1.08
CA LYS A 80 4.05 -9.78 -0.07
C LYS A 80 4.74 -8.48 -0.46
N GLN A 81 5.91 -8.54 -1.10
CA GLN A 81 6.60 -7.34 -1.59
C GLN A 81 5.76 -6.62 -2.66
N ASP A 82 5.22 -7.36 -3.63
CA ASP A 82 4.31 -6.78 -4.63
C ASP A 82 3.01 -6.26 -3.97
N GLN A 83 2.48 -6.97 -2.97
CA GLN A 83 1.33 -6.51 -2.20
C GLN A 83 1.61 -5.17 -1.54
N VAL A 84 2.76 -4.97 -0.88
CA VAL A 84 3.13 -3.69 -0.25
C VAL A 84 3.21 -2.56 -1.28
N LEU A 85 3.84 -2.79 -2.42
CA LEU A 85 3.93 -1.80 -3.50
C LEU A 85 2.53 -1.40 -3.99
N ARG A 86 1.67 -2.38 -4.23
CA ARG A 86 0.29 -2.16 -4.70
C ARG A 86 -0.58 -1.49 -3.63
N ILE A 87 -0.40 -1.83 -2.35
CA ILE A 87 -1.06 -1.16 -1.23
C ILE A 87 -0.70 0.33 -1.24
N LEU A 88 0.59 0.65 -1.31
CA LEU A 88 1.06 2.05 -1.33
C LEU A 88 0.55 2.83 -2.55
N GLU A 89 0.46 2.19 -3.72
CA GLU A 89 -0.13 2.80 -4.92
C GLU A 89 -1.61 3.14 -4.71
N VAL A 90 -2.39 2.21 -4.14
CA VAL A 90 -3.81 2.44 -3.83
C VAL A 90 -3.96 3.57 -2.81
N LEU A 91 -3.16 3.58 -1.74
CA LEU A 91 -3.18 4.63 -0.72
C LEU A 91 -2.86 6.00 -1.31
N CYS A 92 -1.84 6.11 -2.17
CA CYS A 92 -1.54 7.36 -2.87
C CYS A 92 -2.66 7.75 -3.87
N GLY A 93 -3.29 6.77 -4.51
CA GLY A 93 -4.40 6.99 -5.45
C GLY A 93 -5.65 7.59 -4.80
N GLN A 94 -5.81 7.47 -3.49
CA GLN A 94 -6.98 8.00 -2.77
C GLN A 94 -6.97 9.52 -2.60
N ASP A 95 -5.80 10.17 -2.62
CA ASP A 95 -5.67 11.63 -2.46
C ASP A 95 -4.69 12.23 -3.48
N LEU A 96 -5.03 12.02 -4.76
CA LEU A 96 -4.29 12.60 -5.88
C LEU A 96 -4.42 14.12 -6.01
N LEU A 97 -5.27 14.78 -5.20
CA LEU A 97 -5.39 16.24 -5.21
C LEU A 97 -4.16 16.89 -4.56
N GLN A 98 -3.55 16.22 -3.57
CA GLN A 98 -2.34 16.68 -2.92
C GLN A 98 -1.12 16.51 -3.86
N ALA A 99 -0.49 17.64 -4.21
CA ALA A 99 0.69 17.64 -5.10
C ALA A 99 1.83 16.75 -4.59
N ARG A 100 1.96 16.68 -3.26
CA ARG A 100 2.98 15.87 -2.61
C ARG A 100 2.72 14.37 -2.74
N ILE A 101 1.47 13.92 -2.60
CA ILE A 101 1.11 12.53 -2.83
C ILE A 101 1.40 12.12 -4.27
N ARG A 102 1.14 13.01 -5.24
CA ARG A 102 1.50 12.74 -6.65
C ARG A 102 3.01 12.55 -6.83
N LYS A 103 3.83 13.31 -6.10
CA LYS A 103 5.29 13.18 -6.15
C LYS A 103 5.75 11.84 -5.53
N ILE A 104 5.26 11.51 -4.35
CA ILE A 104 5.52 10.22 -3.69
C ILE A 104 5.10 9.06 -4.59
N LEU A 105 3.94 9.14 -5.25
CA LEU A 105 3.47 8.10 -6.17
C LEU A 105 4.41 7.94 -7.37
N GLN A 106 4.94 9.03 -7.94
CA GLN A 106 5.92 8.94 -9.03
C GLN A 106 7.20 8.24 -8.57
N ASP A 107 7.71 8.61 -7.39
CA ASP A 107 8.93 8.02 -6.85
C ASP A 107 8.70 6.55 -6.43
N LEU A 108 7.49 6.19 -5.99
CA LEU A 108 7.08 4.80 -5.72
C LEU A 108 7.06 3.97 -7.00
N LEU A 109 6.54 4.51 -8.10
CA LEU A 109 6.54 3.82 -9.41
C LEU A 109 7.97 3.59 -9.92
N GLU A 110 8.92 4.47 -9.58
CA GLU A 110 10.33 4.29 -9.90
C GLU A 110 10.96 3.19 -9.02
N ALA A 111 10.69 3.20 -7.71
CA ALA A 111 11.10 2.12 -6.80
C ALA A 111 10.56 0.76 -7.25
N ARG A 112 9.31 0.70 -7.74
CA ARG A 112 8.73 -0.53 -8.31
C ARG A 112 9.50 -1.03 -9.52
N LYS A 113 9.92 -0.14 -10.43
CA LYS A 113 10.77 -0.50 -11.57
C LYS A 113 12.13 -1.04 -11.13
N MET A 114 12.74 -0.44 -10.10
CA MET A 114 14.00 -0.93 -9.54
C MET A 114 13.84 -2.35 -8.97
N TRP A 115 12.77 -2.59 -8.20
CA TRP A 115 12.48 -3.92 -7.66
C TRP A 115 12.23 -4.95 -8.77
N GLN A 116 11.47 -4.59 -9.82
CA GLN A 116 11.28 -5.43 -11.00
C GLN A 116 12.59 -5.71 -11.76
N ALA A 117 13.56 -4.79 -11.68
CA ALA A 117 14.91 -4.95 -12.22
C ALA A 117 15.87 -5.73 -11.28
N ASN A 118 15.33 -6.45 -10.28
CA ASN A 118 16.05 -7.28 -9.30
C ASN A 118 16.82 -6.50 -8.22
N VAL A 119 16.54 -5.22 -8.00
CA VAL A 119 16.98 -4.53 -6.78
C VAL A 119 16.20 -5.10 -5.60
N SER A 120 16.86 -5.26 -4.44
CA SER A 120 16.16 -5.74 -3.24
C SER A 120 15.00 -4.81 -2.87
N PHE A 121 13.92 -5.39 -2.36
CA PHE A 121 12.73 -4.62 -1.98
C PHE A 121 13.07 -3.52 -0.97
N GLN A 122 13.88 -3.84 0.05
CA GLN A 122 14.34 -2.86 1.02
C GLN A 122 15.06 -1.69 0.35
N ASN A 123 16.04 -1.95 -0.52
CA ASN A 123 16.81 -0.87 -1.17
C ASN A 123 15.94 -0.01 -2.09
N ALA A 124 15.01 -0.63 -2.82
CA ALA A 124 14.06 0.09 -3.66
C ALA A 124 13.16 1.03 -2.83
N MET A 125 12.71 0.57 -1.66
CA MET A 125 11.89 1.38 -0.75
C MET A 125 12.70 2.44 0.01
N GLU A 126 13.96 2.17 0.36
CA GLU A 126 14.84 3.17 0.97
C GLU A 126 15.18 4.29 -0.01
N TYR A 127 15.26 3.98 -1.31
CA TYR A 127 15.40 4.98 -2.37
C TYR A 127 14.20 5.94 -2.43
N LEU A 128 12.98 5.44 -2.25
CA LEU A 128 11.79 6.28 -2.12
C LEU A 128 11.91 7.24 -0.93
N VAL A 129 12.37 6.75 0.23
CA VAL A 129 12.56 7.60 1.42
C VAL A 129 13.62 8.68 1.18
N LEU A 130 14.75 8.32 0.55
CA LEU A 130 15.84 9.26 0.22
C LEU A 130 15.37 10.43 -0.64
N LYS A 131 14.43 10.20 -1.55
CA LYS A 131 13.89 11.24 -2.44
C LYS A 131 12.92 12.21 -1.74
N GLU A 132 12.32 11.80 -0.62
CA GLU A 132 11.26 12.54 0.05
C GLU A 132 11.73 13.40 1.24
N ILE A 133 12.93 13.15 1.75
CA ILE A 133 13.56 13.92 2.85
C ILE A 133 14.17 15.20 2.27
#